data_AF-A0A7X9C7G9-F1
#
_entry.id   AF-A0A7X9C7G9-F1
#
_cell.length_a   1.000
_cell.length_b   1.000
_cell.length_c   1.000
_cell.angle_alpha   90.00
_cell.angle_beta   90.00
_cell.angle_gamma   90.00
#
_symmetry.space_group_name_H-M   'P 1'
#
loop_
_entity.id
_entity.type
_entity.pdbx_description
1 polymer ?
#
loop_
_entity_poly.entity_id
_entity_poly.type
_entity_poly.pdbx_seq_one_letter_code
_entity_poly.pdbx_strand_id
1 'polypeptide(L)'
;MRAFGFLSFGHYGGSPAQGGLSARQMLHDAIDISVGADELGVNGAYFRVHHFAQQSASPMPVLAAVAARTQRIEVGTGVIDMRYENPLYFAEEAAALDLIADGRVALGVSRGSPEPADRGWEAFGYTGSVDPRGSDLALDKFSRFMGAV
;
A
#
# COMPACT_ATOMS: atom_id res chain seq x y z
N MET A 1 20.54 13.43 11.63
CA MET A 1 19.69 13.89 10.51
C MET A 1 18.24 13.69 10.91
N ARG A 2 17.32 14.61 10.57
CA ARG A 2 15.88 14.38 10.74
C ARG A 2 15.37 13.82 9.41
N ALA A 3 14.77 12.63 9.43
CA ALA A 3 14.12 12.04 8.27
C ALA A 3 12.65 12.47 8.24
N PHE A 4 12.10 12.73 7.05
CA PHE A 4 10.69 13.01 6.87
C PHE A 4 10.19 12.41 5.54
N GLY A 5 8.93 12.00 5.55
CA GLY A 5 8.25 11.42 4.40
C GLY A 5 6.76 11.75 4.46
N PHE A 6 6.01 11.28 3.48
CA PHE A 6 4.56 11.45 3.45
C PHE A 6 3.84 10.11 3.32
N LEU A 7 2.64 10.06 3.89
CA LEU A 7 1.71 8.94 3.73
C LEU A 7 0.47 9.43 3.00
N SER A 8 0.11 8.77 1.91
CA SER A 8 -1.12 9.03 1.16
C SER A 8 -2.11 7.88 1.29
N PHE A 9 -3.39 8.22 1.45
CA PHE A 9 -4.49 7.24 1.43
C PHE A 9 -5.10 7.11 0.03
N GLY A 10 -4.67 7.94 -0.92
CA GLY A 10 -5.18 7.93 -2.30
C GLY A 10 -6.69 8.16 -2.39
N HIS A 11 -7.22 9.16 -1.67
CA HIS A 11 -8.64 9.51 -1.74
C HIS A 11 -9.03 9.96 -3.15
N TYR A 12 -10.18 9.50 -3.61
CA TYR A 12 -10.81 9.97 -4.85
C TYR A 12 -12.34 10.02 -4.67
N GLY A 13 -13.05 10.60 -5.63
CA GLY A 13 -14.49 10.84 -5.57
C GLY A 13 -14.84 12.29 -5.28
N GLY A 14 -16.14 12.53 -5.02
CA GLY A 14 -16.70 13.88 -4.95
C GLY A 14 -17.02 14.49 -6.32
N SER A 15 -17.65 15.67 -6.32
CA SER A 15 -17.92 16.43 -7.55
C SER A 15 -16.65 17.16 -8.02
N PRO A 16 -16.32 17.16 -9.32
CA PRO A 16 -15.20 17.95 -9.85
C PRO A 16 -15.30 19.44 -9.49
N ALA A 17 -16.52 19.98 -9.43
CA ALA A 17 -16.76 21.38 -9.05
C ALA A 17 -16.38 21.70 -7.58
N GLN A 18 -16.21 20.67 -6.75
CA GLN A 18 -15.79 20.78 -5.35
C GLN A 18 -14.35 20.28 -5.13
N GLY A 19 -13.57 20.13 -6.21
CA GLY A 19 -12.20 19.60 -6.13
C GLY A 19 -12.12 18.08 -6.02
N GLY A 20 -13.20 17.35 -6.33
CA GLY A 20 -13.19 15.90 -6.37
C GLY A 20 -12.25 15.35 -7.45
N LEU A 21 -11.44 14.35 -7.09
CA LEU A 21 -10.50 13.70 -8.00
C LEU A 21 -11.11 12.44 -8.61
N SER A 22 -10.83 12.17 -9.88
CA SER A 22 -11.06 10.83 -10.43
C SER A 22 -10.02 9.85 -9.88
N ALA A 23 -10.33 8.55 -9.85
CA ALA A 23 -9.36 7.53 -9.46
C ALA A 23 -8.11 7.57 -10.34
N ARG A 24 -8.28 7.83 -11.65
CA ARG A 24 -7.17 8.05 -12.58
C ARG A 24 -6.30 9.22 -12.13
N GLN A 25 -6.90 10.39 -11.87
CA GLN A 25 -6.17 11.58 -11.47
C GLN A 25 -5.39 11.33 -10.18
N MET A 26 -6.01 10.72 -9.18
CA MET A 26 -5.37 10.37 -7.91
C MET A 26 -4.11 9.52 -8.10
N LEU A 27 -4.14 8.51 -8.97
CA LEU A 27 -2.97 7.65 -9.24
C LEU A 27 -1.84 8.42 -9.94
N HIS A 28 -2.16 9.28 -10.90
CA HIS A 28 -1.16 10.11 -11.57
C HIS A 28 -0.56 11.16 -10.62
N ASP A 29 -1.39 11.83 -9.82
CA ASP A 29 -0.93 12.79 -8.81
C ASP A 29 -0.02 12.12 -7.79
N ALA A 30 -0.34 10.91 -7.34
CA ALA A 30 0.51 10.14 -6.43
C ALA A 30 1.92 9.94 -7.00
N ILE A 31 2.04 9.63 -8.29
CA ILE A 31 3.32 9.47 -8.97
C ILE A 31 4.05 10.81 -9.07
N ASP A 32 3.38 11.84 -9.59
CA ASP A 32 3.99 13.15 -9.84
C ASP A 32 4.44 13.84 -8.54
N ILE A 33 3.65 13.72 -7.46
CA ILE A 33 4.02 14.20 -6.12
C ILE A 33 5.26 13.45 -5.62
N SER A 34 5.34 12.13 -5.82
CA SER A 34 6.50 11.35 -5.37
C SER A 34 7.77 11.73 -6.12
N VAL A 35 7.67 12.03 -7.42
CA VAL A 35 8.78 12.54 -8.23
C VAL A 35 9.25 13.90 -7.71
N GLY A 36 8.32 14.85 -7.49
CA GLY A 36 8.67 16.14 -6.91
C GLY A 36 9.26 16.02 -5.49
N ALA A 37 8.77 15.08 -4.69
CA ALA A 37 9.30 14.79 -3.36
C ALA A 37 10.74 14.24 -3.43
N ASP A 38 11.03 13.33 -4.36
CA ASP A 38 12.39 12.84 -4.62
C ASP A 38 13.34 14.00 -4.95
N GLU A 39 12.94 14.90 -5.87
CA GLU A 39 13.70 16.09 -6.28
C GLU A 39 13.99 17.04 -5.12
N LEU A 40 13.06 17.18 -4.18
CA LEU A 40 13.21 18.02 -2.98
C LEU A 40 14.00 17.35 -1.84
N GLY A 41 14.40 16.09 -1.99
CA GLY A 41 15.15 15.35 -0.98
C GLY A 41 14.29 14.82 0.18
N VAL A 42 12.99 14.59 -0.05
CA VAL A 42 12.12 13.87 0.88
C VAL A 42 12.60 12.42 0.99
N ASN A 43 12.52 11.83 2.20
CA ASN A 43 13.09 10.51 2.45
C ASN A 43 12.18 9.35 2.03
N GLY A 44 10.86 9.51 2.09
CA GLY A 44 9.94 8.42 1.81
C GLY A 44 8.56 8.84 1.31
N ALA A 45 8.02 8.02 0.41
CA ALA A 45 6.66 8.08 -0.13
C ALA A 45 5.92 6.78 0.22
N TYR A 46 4.92 6.89 1.10
CA TYR A 46 4.18 5.73 1.60
C TYR A 46 2.72 5.77 1.15
N PHE A 47 2.18 4.61 0.78
CA PHE A 47 0.79 4.48 0.35
C PHE A 47 0.04 3.49 1.22
N ARG A 48 -1.14 3.91 1.70
CA ARG A 48 -2.04 3.09 2.52
C ARG A 48 -3.01 2.30 1.65
N VAL A 49 -3.37 1.11 2.15
CA VAL A 49 -4.40 0.25 1.56
C VAL A 49 -5.72 0.41 2.32
N HIS A 50 -6.80 0.59 1.58
CA HIS A 50 -8.18 0.56 2.07
C HIS A 50 -9.04 -0.25 1.11
N HIS A 51 -9.87 -1.15 1.64
CA HIS A 51 -10.78 -1.96 0.83
C HIS A 51 -12.22 -1.47 1.02
N PHE A 52 -13.04 -1.55 -0.03
CA PHE A 52 -14.44 -1.12 0.00
C PHE A 52 -14.64 0.38 0.35
N ALA A 53 -13.64 1.22 0.08
CA ALA A 53 -13.67 2.67 0.28
C ALA A 53 -13.22 3.41 -0.99
N GLN A 54 -13.54 4.70 -1.12
CA GLN A 54 -13.06 5.56 -2.22
C GLN A 54 -11.61 6.04 -1.97
N GLN A 55 -10.72 5.07 -1.82
CA GLN A 55 -9.31 5.23 -1.46
C GLN A 55 -8.47 4.17 -2.20
N SER A 56 -7.14 4.32 -2.20
CA SER A 56 -6.27 3.35 -2.88
C SER A 56 -6.31 1.98 -2.18
N ALA A 57 -6.40 0.91 -2.99
CA ALA A 57 -6.49 -0.47 -2.50
C ALA A 57 -5.37 -1.39 -3.03
N SER A 58 -4.61 -0.94 -4.04
CA SER A 58 -3.55 -1.73 -4.68
C SER A 58 -2.29 -0.86 -4.79
N PRO A 59 -1.39 -0.92 -3.80
CA PRO A 59 -0.25 -0.01 -3.73
C PRO A 59 0.90 -0.41 -4.66
N MET A 60 1.10 -1.70 -4.94
CA MET A 60 2.26 -2.19 -5.70
C MET A 60 2.41 -1.57 -7.10
N PRO A 61 1.34 -1.40 -7.91
CA PRO A 61 1.46 -0.73 -9.21
C PRO A 61 1.93 0.74 -9.11
N VAL A 62 1.43 1.48 -8.11
CA VAL A 62 1.85 2.87 -7.87
C VAL A 62 3.28 2.92 -7.38
N LEU A 63 3.64 2.04 -6.44
CA LEU A 63 5.00 1.95 -5.91
C LEU A 63 6.02 1.64 -7.01
N ALA A 64 5.72 0.68 -7.90
CA ALA A 64 6.58 0.36 -9.03
C ALA A 64 6.73 1.55 -10.00
N ALA A 65 5.64 2.26 -10.27
CA ALA A 65 5.68 3.46 -11.11
C ALA A 65 6.51 4.60 -10.48
N VAL A 66 6.42 4.78 -9.17
CA VAL A 66 7.24 5.76 -8.42
C VAL A 66 8.70 5.32 -8.41
N ALA A 67 8.99 4.07 -8.09
CA ALA A 67 10.33 3.51 -8.04
C ALA A 67 11.08 3.73 -9.36
N ALA A 68 10.42 3.44 -10.49
CA ALA A 68 10.96 3.60 -11.83
C ALA A 68 11.18 5.07 -12.26
N ARG A 69 10.57 6.04 -11.56
CA ARG A 69 10.61 7.47 -11.89
C ARG A 69 11.43 8.31 -10.90
N THR A 70 11.98 7.67 -9.87
CA THR A 70 12.71 8.33 -8.77
C THR A 70 14.07 7.67 -8.56
N GLN A 71 14.97 8.33 -7.83
CA GLN A 71 16.35 7.85 -7.65
C GLN A 71 16.79 7.74 -6.19
N ARG A 72 16.14 8.44 -5.26
CA ARG A 72 16.60 8.54 -3.86
C ARG A 72 15.51 8.19 -2.85
N ILE A 73 14.27 8.59 -3.11
CA ILE A 73 13.16 8.43 -2.19
C ILE A 73 12.87 6.94 -1.94
N GLU A 74 12.63 6.59 -0.68
CA GLU A 74 12.11 5.29 -0.30
C GLU A 74 10.65 5.17 -0.75
N VAL A 75 10.26 4.02 -1.28
CA VAL A 75 8.86 3.74 -1.66
C VAL A 75 8.31 2.64 -0.77
N GLY A 76 7.12 2.85 -0.21
CA GLY A 76 6.64 1.95 0.82
C GLY A 76 5.14 1.85 1.04
N THR A 77 4.76 0.89 1.86
CA THR A 77 3.37 0.66 2.26
C THR A 77 3.14 1.15 3.69
N GLY A 78 1.98 1.74 3.93
CA GLY A 78 1.58 2.21 5.25
C GLY A 78 0.09 2.00 5.49
N VAL A 79 -0.44 0.77 5.40
CA VAL A 79 0.22 -0.55 5.53
C VAL A 79 -0.52 -1.58 4.65
N ILE A 80 0.10 -2.73 4.37
CA ILE A 80 -0.60 -3.90 3.80
C ILE A 80 -1.48 -4.53 4.89
N ASP A 81 -2.73 -4.83 4.54
CA ASP A 81 -3.66 -5.55 5.41
C ASP A 81 -3.49 -7.06 5.19
N MET A 82 -2.72 -7.73 6.06
CA MET A 82 -2.36 -9.13 5.86
C MET A 82 -3.56 -10.06 5.85
N ARG A 83 -4.72 -9.71 6.43
CA ARG A 83 -5.89 -10.59 6.33
C ARG A 83 -6.50 -10.60 4.92
N TYR A 84 -6.25 -9.58 4.10
CA TYR A 84 -6.64 -9.51 2.69
C TYR A 84 -5.56 -10.00 1.73
N GLU A 85 -4.36 -10.31 2.20
CA GLU A 85 -3.22 -10.55 1.32
C GLU A 85 -2.99 -12.03 1.05
N ASN A 86 -2.44 -12.38 -0.12
CA ASN A 86 -1.78 -13.67 -0.31
C ASN A 86 -0.30 -13.49 0.04
N PRO A 87 0.19 -14.13 1.12
CA PRO A 87 1.53 -13.83 1.65
C PRO A 87 2.68 -14.23 0.72
N LEU A 88 2.49 -15.27 -0.11
CA LEU A 88 3.54 -15.71 -1.04
C LEU A 88 3.55 -14.84 -2.30
N TYR A 89 2.37 -14.49 -2.82
CA TYR A 89 2.27 -13.56 -3.94
C TYR A 89 2.80 -12.17 -3.57
N PHE A 90 2.50 -11.70 -2.35
CA PHE A 90 3.07 -10.46 -1.84
C PHE A 90 4.59 -10.53 -1.70
N ALA A 91 5.17 -11.66 -1.29
CA ALA A 91 6.63 -11.82 -1.27
C ALA A 91 7.25 -11.70 -2.68
N GLU A 92 6.60 -12.28 -3.70
CA GLU A 92 7.02 -12.15 -5.10
C GLU A 92 6.95 -10.69 -5.59
N GLU A 93 5.84 -9.99 -5.31
CA GLU A 93 5.68 -8.57 -5.68
C GLU A 93 6.67 -7.66 -4.93
N ALA A 94 6.89 -7.91 -3.63
CA ALA A 94 7.85 -7.20 -2.80
C ALA A 94 9.28 -7.33 -3.34
N ALA A 95 9.70 -8.55 -3.67
CA ALA A 95 11.02 -8.81 -4.23
C ALA A 95 11.20 -8.14 -5.60
N ALA A 96 10.20 -8.22 -6.48
CA ALA A 96 10.25 -7.55 -7.77
C ALA A 96 10.33 -6.02 -7.62
N LEU A 97 9.53 -5.45 -6.71
CA LEU A 97 9.54 -4.02 -6.43
C LEU A 97 10.89 -3.56 -5.86
N ASP A 98 11.50 -4.34 -4.96
CA ASP A 98 12.81 -4.01 -4.38
C ASP A 98 13.91 -3.92 -5.43
N LEU A 99 13.90 -4.87 -6.39
CA LEU A 99 14.81 -4.84 -7.54
C LEU A 99 14.55 -3.64 -8.46
N ILE A 100 13.28 -3.27 -8.70
CA ILE A 100 12.94 -2.07 -9.50
C ILE A 100 13.37 -0.79 -8.77
N ALA A 101 13.32 -0.79 -7.44
CA ALA A 101 13.64 0.36 -6.61
C ALA A 101 15.11 0.44 -6.23
N ASP A 102 15.97 -0.47 -6.69
CA ASP A 102 17.39 -0.56 -6.30
C ASP A 102 17.57 -0.61 -4.77
N GLY A 103 16.76 -1.41 -4.06
CA GLY A 103 16.86 -1.59 -2.61
C GLY A 103 16.19 -0.48 -1.77
N ARG A 104 15.36 0.37 -2.39
CA ARG A 104 14.67 1.51 -1.72
C ARG A 104 13.24 1.18 -1.25
N VAL A 105 12.93 -0.08 -0.98
CA VAL A 105 11.59 -0.49 -0.53
C VAL A 105 11.48 -0.52 0.99
N ALA A 106 10.39 0.05 1.52
CA ALA A 106 10.01 -0.11 2.92
C ALA A 106 8.55 -0.55 3.07
N LEU A 107 8.38 -1.82 3.41
CA LEU A 107 7.06 -2.42 3.55
C LEU A 107 6.55 -2.33 4.98
N GLY A 108 5.49 -1.54 5.18
CA GLY A 108 4.64 -1.62 6.34
C GLY A 108 3.58 -2.69 6.14
N VAL A 109 3.50 -3.64 7.08
CA VAL A 109 2.47 -4.68 7.14
C VAL A 109 1.65 -4.52 8.42
N SER A 110 0.42 -5.00 8.39
CA SER A 110 -0.46 -4.94 9.55
C SER A 110 -1.46 -6.08 9.56
N ARG A 111 -2.14 -6.20 10.69
CA ARG A 111 -3.30 -7.06 10.81
C ARG A 111 -4.50 -6.59 9.97
N GLY A 112 -4.54 -5.29 9.64
CA GLY A 112 -5.64 -4.61 8.98
C GLY A 112 -6.27 -3.45 9.75
N SER A 113 -7.01 -2.60 9.04
CA SER A 113 -7.77 -1.47 9.61
C SER A 113 -9.28 -1.73 9.68
N PRO A 114 -10.02 -1.01 10.52
CA PRO A 114 -11.47 -0.98 10.39
C PRO A 114 -11.83 -0.53 8.96
N GLU A 115 -12.57 -1.37 8.25
CA GLU A 115 -13.04 -1.10 6.89
C GLU A 115 -14.57 -0.95 6.90
N PRO A 116 -15.17 -0.32 5.86
CA PRO A 116 -16.62 -0.22 5.74
C PRO A 116 -17.33 -1.58 5.68
N ALA A 117 -16.66 -2.60 5.16
CA ALA A 117 -17.20 -3.96 5.07
C ALA A 117 -16.89 -4.78 6.32
N ASP A 118 -17.93 -5.31 6.96
CA ASP A 118 -17.77 -6.30 8.02
C ASP A 118 -17.21 -7.61 7.43
N ARG A 119 -16.17 -8.15 8.05
CA ARG A 119 -15.40 -9.32 7.58
C ARG A 119 -15.06 -9.31 6.08
N GLY A 120 -14.77 -8.14 5.51
CA GLY A 120 -14.61 -7.99 4.05
C GLY A 120 -13.54 -8.87 3.39
N TRP A 121 -12.56 -9.39 4.15
CA TRP A 121 -11.56 -10.34 3.65
C TRP A 121 -12.15 -11.68 3.20
N GLU A 122 -13.35 -12.03 3.66
CA GLU A 122 -14.06 -13.21 3.20
C GLU A 122 -14.50 -13.08 1.74
N ALA A 123 -14.77 -11.87 1.25
CA ALA A 123 -15.07 -11.62 -0.16
C ALA A 123 -13.86 -11.86 -1.07
N PHE A 124 -12.65 -11.87 -0.51
CA PHE A 124 -11.40 -12.23 -1.19
C PHE A 124 -11.13 -13.74 -1.11
N GLY A 125 -12.08 -14.53 -0.57
CA GLY A 125 -11.96 -15.98 -0.43
C GLY A 125 -11.23 -16.44 0.83
N TYR A 126 -10.78 -15.52 1.69
CA TYR A 126 -10.11 -15.88 2.94
C TYR A 126 -11.14 -16.12 4.04
N THR A 127 -11.47 -17.38 4.27
CA THR A 127 -12.50 -17.79 5.23
C THR A 127 -11.88 -18.61 6.37
N GLY A 128 -12.69 -18.99 7.35
CA GLY A 128 -12.26 -19.89 8.45
C GLY A 128 -11.60 -19.19 9.64
N SER A 129 -11.47 -17.86 9.62
CA SER A 129 -11.01 -17.09 10.79
C SER A 129 -12.04 -17.17 11.92
N VAL A 130 -11.57 -17.50 13.13
CA VAL A 130 -12.38 -17.55 14.36
C VAL A 130 -12.30 -16.25 15.16
N ASP A 131 -11.35 -15.36 14.87
CA ASP A 131 -11.33 -14.00 15.43
C ASP A 131 -12.28 -13.10 14.61
N PRO A 132 -13.21 -12.36 15.25
CA PRO A 132 -14.10 -11.44 14.54
C PRO A 132 -13.37 -10.36 13.72
N ARG A 133 -12.09 -10.09 14.00
CA ARG A 133 -11.26 -9.09 13.32
C ARG A 133 -10.33 -9.70 12.26
N GLY A 134 -10.31 -11.02 12.09
CA GLY A 134 -9.38 -11.68 11.16
C GLY A 134 -7.93 -11.77 11.67
N SER A 135 -7.69 -11.61 12.97
CA SER A 135 -6.34 -11.49 13.54
C SER A 135 -5.49 -12.76 13.39
N ASP A 136 -6.12 -13.92 13.57
CA ASP A 136 -5.53 -15.25 13.42
C ASP A 136 -5.05 -15.47 11.98
N LEU A 137 -5.90 -15.14 11.00
CA LEU A 137 -5.57 -15.20 9.58
C LEU A 137 -4.40 -14.28 9.24
N ALA A 138 -4.43 -13.03 9.72
CA ALA A 138 -3.37 -12.06 9.46
C ALA A 138 -2.02 -12.50 10.02
N LEU A 139 -2.01 -13.09 11.22
CA LEU A 139 -0.80 -13.55 11.89
C LEU A 139 -0.18 -14.77 11.19
N ASP A 140 -1.00 -15.75 10.78
CA ASP A 140 -0.55 -16.89 9.99
C ASP A 140 0.06 -16.42 8.66
N LYS A 141 -0.64 -15.54 7.94
CA LYS A 141 -0.15 -14.97 6.69
C LYS A 141 1.13 -14.16 6.87
N PHE A 142 1.23 -13.33 7.91
CA PHE A 142 2.46 -12.61 8.23
C PHE A 142 3.63 -13.56 8.49
N SER A 143 3.40 -14.64 9.25
CA SER A 143 4.44 -15.64 9.53
C SER A 143 4.93 -16.33 8.26
N ARG A 144 4.03 -16.63 7.32
CA ARG A 144 4.38 -17.19 6.00
C ARG A 144 5.15 -16.21 5.14
N PHE A 145 4.74 -14.94 5.11
CA PHE A 145 5.45 -13.88 4.41
C PHE A 145 6.88 -13.73 4.92
N MET A 146 7.07 -13.64 6.24
CA MET A 146 8.40 -13.55 6.86
C MET A 146 9.29 -14.77 6.63
N GLY A 147 8.72 -15.94 6.33
CA GLY A 147 9.48 -17.12 5.94
C GLY A 147 9.89 -17.16 4.47
N ALA A 148 9.33 -16.27 3.64
CA ALA A 148 9.56 -16.20 2.21
C ALA A 148 10.47 -15.02 1.78
N VAL A 149 10.69 -14.04 2.66
CA VAL A 149 11.56 -12.87 2.44
C VAL A 149 12.85 -12.92 3.23
#